data_AF-A0AA89C5X4-F1
#
_entry.id   AF-A0AA89C5X4-F1
#
_cell.length_a   1.000
_cell.length_b   1.000
_cell.length_c   1.000
_cell.angle_alpha   90.00
_cell.angle_beta   90.00
_cell.angle_gamma   90.00
#
_symmetry.space_group_name_H-M   'P 1'
#
loop_
_entity.id
_entity.type
_entity.pdbx_description
1 polymer ?
#
loop_
_entity_poly.entity_id
_entity_poly.type
_entity_poly.pdbx_seq_one_letter_code
_entity_poly.pdbx_strand_id
1 'polypeptide(L)'
;MKMATKKYVQMINLSRMKFMEAFKVQTKYSNKLLKGDPDAKNVLLVVQHDPVYTIGIRTRDYTKQDEEKLKSLGAEFCRTNRGGLITFHGPGQLVVYPIINLKDFHPSMKWYICALQKTMIRTCKHYGLNAQTTENTGVWIGDNKIGAIGKIPVTCLVIMLISDDKIIQCILSVFMGSIYYVNFTIICVHEVKLIPM
;
A
#
# COMPACT_ATOMS: atom_id res chain seq x y z
N MET A 1 27.40 -14.36 -20.24
CA MET A 1 26.65 -13.46 -19.35
C MET A 1 25.22 -13.96 -19.23
N LYS A 2 24.78 -14.48 -18.08
CA LYS A 2 23.34 -14.80 -17.89
C LYS A 2 22.61 -13.47 -17.85
N MET A 3 21.76 -13.18 -18.84
CA MET A 3 20.85 -12.04 -18.75
C MET A 3 20.01 -12.24 -17.49
N ALA A 4 20.03 -11.26 -16.58
CA ALA A 4 19.15 -11.29 -15.42
C ALA A 4 17.71 -11.30 -15.94
N THR A 5 17.01 -12.42 -15.78
CA THR A 5 15.59 -12.52 -16.10
C THR A 5 14.84 -11.45 -15.31
N LYS A 6 14.30 -10.47 -16.02
CA LYS A 6 13.53 -9.36 -15.47
C LYS A 6 12.35 -9.92 -14.67
N LYS A 7 12.30 -9.61 -13.38
CA LYS A 7 11.24 -10.06 -12.47
C LYS A 7 10.11 -9.03 -12.51
N TYR A 8 8.95 -9.46 -12.99
CA TYR A 8 7.76 -8.61 -13.09
C TYR A 8 7.03 -8.53 -11.74
N VAL A 9 6.34 -7.42 -11.54
CA VAL A 9 5.38 -7.26 -10.45
C VAL A 9 4.00 -7.12 -11.08
N GLN A 10 3.07 -8.00 -10.69
CA GLN A 10 1.70 -7.98 -11.18
C GLN A 10 0.85 -7.08 -10.29
N MET A 11 0.07 -6.19 -10.89
CA MET A 11 -0.89 -5.37 -10.16
C MET A 11 -2.25 -6.07 -10.15
N ILE A 12 -2.92 -6.08 -8.99
CA ILE A 12 -4.24 -6.70 -8.81
C ILE A 12 -5.14 -5.68 -8.10
N ASN A 13 -6.20 -5.25 -8.79
CA ASN A 13 -7.21 -4.37 -8.23
C ASN A 13 -8.27 -5.22 -7.51
N LEU A 14 -8.32 -5.12 -6.18
CA LEU A 14 -9.31 -5.78 -5.33
C LEU A 14 -10.59 -4.96 -5.16
N SER A 15 -10.70 -3.82 -5.85
CA SER A 15 -11.81 -2.88 -5.73
C SER A 15 -11.99 -2.42 -4.29
N ARG A 16 -13.22 -2.49 -3.77
CA ARG A 16 -13.56 -2.15 -2.40
C ARG A 16 -13.94 -3.41 -1.62
N MET A 17 -13.33 -3.63 -0.45
CA MET A 17 -13.64 -4.77 0.41
C MET A 17 -13.25 -4.54 1.87
N LYS A 18 -13.77 -5.40 2.76
CA LYS A 18 -13.44 -5.36 4.19
C LYS A 18 -11.97 -5.66 4.43
N PHE A 19 -11.42 -5.11 5.52
CA PHE A 19 -10.01 -5.28 5.86
C PHE A 19 -9.60 -6.75 5.95
N MET A 20 -10.40 -7.56 6.64
CA MET A 20 -10.10 -8.98 6.85
C MET A 20 -10.19 -9.82 5.57
N GLU A 21 -10.98 -9.41 4.58
CA GLU A 21 -11.04 -10.08 3.27
C GLU A 21 -9.75 -9.82 2.48
N ALA A 22 -9.32 -8.56 2.42
CA ALA A 22 -8.04 -8.22 1.81
C ALA A 22 -6.86 -8.87 2.55
N PHE A 23 -6.92 -8.99 3.87
CA PHE A 23 -5.90 -9.67 4.66
C PHE A 23 -5.76 -11.16 4.30
N LYS A 24 -6.88 -11.85 3.99
CA LYS A 24 -6.84 -13.23 3.46
C LYS A 24 -6.14 -13.29 2.12
N VAL A 25 -6.41 -12.34 1.22
CA VAL A 25 -5.72 -12.26 -0.09
C VAL A 25 -4.22 -12.02 0.11
N GLN A 26 -3.85 -11.07 0.98
CA GLN A 26 -2.44 -10.81 1.32
C GLN A 26 -1.73 -12.07 1.79
N THR A 27 -2.34 -12.79 2.73
CA THR A 27 -1.80 -14.03 3.31
C THR A 27 -1.62 -15.12 2.26
N LYS A 28 -2.56 -15.25 1.32
CA LYS A 28 -2.47 -16.22 0.20
C LYS A 28 -1.22 -15.96 -0.65
N TYR A 29 -0.98 -14.72 -1.07
CA TYR A 29 0.18 -14.37 -1.89
C TYR A 29 1.49 -14.44 -1.11
N SER A 30 1.53 -13.97 0.14
CA SER A 30 2.73 -14.02 0.96
C SER A 30 3.17 -15.46 1.24
N ASN A 31 2.21 -16.36 1.52
CA ASN A 31 2.51 -17.76 1.80
C ASN A 31 3.12 -18.48 0.58
N LYS A 32 2.71 -18.13 -0.65
CA LYS A 32 3.34 -18.67 -1.85
C LYS A 32 4.81 -18.26 -1.95
N LEU A 33 5.11 -16.97 -1.73
CA LEU A 33 6.49 -16.48 -1.75
C LEU A 33 7.34 -17.11 -0.63
N LEU A 34 6.79 -17.23 0.58
CA LEU A 34 7.50 -17.80 1.73
C LEU A 34 7.81 -19.30 1.55
N LYS A 35 6.92 -20.05 0.91
CA LYS A 35 7.11 -21.47 0.61
C LYS A 35 8.02 -21.73 -0.59
N GLY A 36 8.46 -20.68 -1.29
CA GLY A 36 9.25 -20.83 -2.52
C GLY A 36 8.48 -21.53 -3.64
N ASP A 37 7.15 -21.35 -3.68
CA ASP A 37 6.28 -21.89 -4.74
C ASP A 37 6.82 -21.40 -6.11
N PRO A 38 7.12 -22.30 -7.07
CA PRO A 38 7.61 -21.91 -8.40
C PRO A 38 6.68 -20.95 -9.16
N ASP A 39 5.38 -20.99 -8.87
CA ASP A 39 4.36 -20.11 -9.46
C ASP A 39 4.12 -18.83 -8.65
N ALA A 40 4.89 -18.60 -7.58
CA ALA A 40 4.77 -17.39 -6.79
C ALA A 40 5.16 -16.16 -7.61
N LYS A 41 4.29 -15.14 -7.58
CA LYS A 41 4.48 -13.87 -8.27
C LYS A 41 4.62 -12.74 -7.26
N ASN A 42 5.50 -11.79 -7.55
CA ASN A 42 5.50 -10.50 -6.88
C ASN A 42 4.21 -9.76 -7.27
N VAL A 43 3.45 -9.27 -6.29
CA VAL A 43 2.18 -8.58 -6.55
C VAL A 43 2.06 -7.24 -5.83
N LEU A 44 1.34 -6.30 -6.45
CA LEU A 44 0.78 -5.12 -5.80
C LEU A 44 -0.73 -5.32 -5.70
N LEU A 45 -1.24 -5.57 -4.49
CA LEU A 45 -2.68 -5.56 -4.27
C LEU A 45 -3.12 -4.12 -4.02
N VAL A 46 -4.08 -3.64 -4.80
CA VAL A 46 -4.62 -2.29 -4.72
C VAL A 46 -6.07 -2.41 -4.26
N VAL A 47 -6.46 -1.67 -3.23
CA VAL A 47 -7.77 -1.80 -2.60
C VAL A 47 -8.21 -0.50 -1.95
N GLN A 48 -9.52 -0.31 -1.83
CA GLN A 48 -10.11 0.64 -0.88
C GLN A 48 -10.85 -0.16 0.20
N HIS A 49 -10.80 0.31 1.44
CA HIS A 49 -11.50 -0.38 2.53
C HIS A 49 -12.84 0.27 2.86
N ASP A 50 -13.77 -0.56 3.32
CA ASP A 50 -14.84 -0.07 4.18
C ASP A 50 -14.23 0.62 5.43
N PRO A 51 -14.94 1.57 6.07
CA PRO A 51 -14.43 2.27 7.25
C PRO A 51 -13.92 1.29 8.30
N VAL A 52 -12.62 1.38 8.64
CA VAL A 52 -11.96 0.48 9.58
C VAL A 52 -10.83 1.19 10.32
N TYR A 53 -10.81 1.01 11.64
CA TYR A 53 -9.66 1.30 12.48
C TYR A 53 -8.81 0.04 12.61
N THR A 54 -7.54 0.13 12.21
CA THR A 54 -6.57 -0.94 12.50
C THR A 54 -5.62 -0.48 13.59
N ILE A 55 -5.28 -1.39 14.50
CA ILE A 55 -4.32 -1.14 15.57
C ILE A 55 -3.08 -2.01 15.35
N GLY A 56 -1.91 -1.38 15.42
CA GLY A 56 -0.62 -2.07 15.36
C GLY A 56 -0.11 -2.52 16.73
N ILE A 57 1.11 -3.06 16.74
CA ILE A 57 1.75 -3.63 17.93
C ILE A 57 2.18 -2.59 18.97
N ARG A 58 2.27 -1.30 18.62
CA ARG A 58 2.61 -0.26 19.58
C ARG A 58 1.36 0.11 20.37
N THR A 59 1.44 0.01 21.70
CA THR A 59 0.31 0.26 22.61
C THR A 59 0.53 1.46 23.53
N ARG A 60 1.67 2.15 23.43
CA ARG A 60 2.10 3.15 24.42
C ARG A 60 1.20 4.38 24.53
N ASP A 61 0.31 4.63 23.57
CA ASP A 61 -0.41 5.90 23.46
C ASP A 61 -1.94 5.76 23.27
N TYR A 62 -2.54 4.62 23.62
CA TYR A 62 -4.02 4.51 23.60
C TYR A 62 -4.55 3.65 24.75
N THR A 63 -5.67 4.09 25.33
CA THR A 63 -6.33 3.46 26.47
C THR A 63 -7.43 2.48 26.02
N LYS A 64 -7.97 1.68 26.93
CA LYS A 64 -9.17 0.86 26.65
C LYS A 64 -10.37 1.75 26.31
N GLN A 65 -10.50 2.90 26.95
CA GLN A 65 -11.55 3.88 26.66
C GLN A 65 -11.45 4.41 25.22
N ASP A 66 -10.24 4.64 24.72
CA ASP A 66 -10.04 5.06 23.32
C ASP A 66 -10.51 3.98 22.33
N GLU A 67 -10.25 2.71 22.62
CA GLU A 67 -10.73 1.59 21.81
C GLU A 67 -12.26 1.48 21.82
N GLU A 68 -12.90 1.62 22.98
CA GLU A 68 -14.36 1.61 23.10
C GLU A 68 -14.99 2.77 22.32
N LYS A 69 -14.38 3.96 22.40
CA LYS A 69 -14.79 5.11 21.61
C LYS A 69 -14.66 4.87 20.11
N LEU A 70 -13.56 4.29 19.64
CA LEU A 70 -13.39 3.99 18.21
C LEU A 70 -14.40 2.95 17.71
N LYS A 71 -14.70 1.93 18.53
CA LYS A 71 -15.70 0.90 18.21
C LYS A 71 -17.11 1.47 18.11
N SER A 72 -17.43 2.56 18.83
CA SER A 72 -18.76 3.18 18.78
C SER A 72 -18.97 4.11 17.57
N LEU A 73 -17.92 4.45 16.83
CA LEU A 73 -17.99 5.35 15.65
C LEU A 73 -18.52 4.67 14.37
N GLY A 74 -18.96 3.41 14.43
CA GLY A 74 -19.59 2.70 13.31
C GLY A 74 -18.62 2.16 12.24
N ALA A 75 -17.31 2.30 12.45
CA ALA A 75 -16.28 1.66 11.63
C ALA A 75 -15.87 0.29 12.21
N GLU A 76 -15.41 -0.63 11.36
CA GLU A 76 -14.82 -1.89 11.81
C GLU A 76 -13.58 -1.61 12.69
N PHE A 77 -13.29 -2.50 13.64
CA PHE A 77 -12.12 -2.36 14.50
C PHE A 77 -11.29 -3.65 14.48
N CYS A 78 -10.07 -3.59 13.95
CA CYS A 78 -9.19 -4.74 13.78
C CYS A 78 -7.88 -4.56 14.55
N ARG A 79 -7.56 -5.52 15.41
CA ARG A 79 -6.20 -5.65 15.97
C ARG A 79 -5.31 -6.39 14.96
N THR A 80 -4.13 -5.83 14.69
CA THR A 80 -3.21 -6.35 13.69
C THR A 80 -1.79 -6.43 14.25
N ASN A 81 -0.97 -7.29 13.65
CA ASN A 81 0.44 -7.42 14.02
C ASN A 81 1.35 -6.40 13.30
N ARG A 82 0.77 -5.32 12.75
CA ARG A 82 1.53 -4.32 11.99
C ARG A 82 2.32 -3.39 12.90
N GLY A 83 3.40 -2.83 12.40
CA GLY A 83 4.12 -1.73 13.05
C GLY A 83 3.28 -0.44 13.12
N GLY A 84 3.55 0.38 14.13
CA GLY A 84 2.84 1.64 14.36
C GLY A 84 1.70 1.53 15.37
N LEU A 85 1.02 2.65 15.60
CA LEU A 85 -0.11 2.82 16.54
C LEU A 85 -1.44 2.53 15.82
N ILE A 86 -2.46 3.37 16.00
CA ILE A 86 -3.77 3.29 15.35
C ILE A 86 -3.72 3.98 13.98
N THR A 87 -4.45 3.46 12.99
CA THR A 87 -4.70 4.16 11.73
C THR A 87 -6.12 3.85 11.24
N PHE A 88 -6.67 4.75 10.44
CA PHE A 88 -8.00 4.61 9.85
C PHE A 88 -7.87 4.38 8.34
N HIS A 89 -8.71 3.49 7.82
CA HIS A 89 -8.94 3.34 6.40
C HIS A 89 -10.42 3.49 6.06
N GLY A 90 -10.71 4.00 4.88
CA GLY A 90 -12.09 4.14 4.42
C GLY A 90 -12.16 4.51 2.94
N PRO A 91 -13.38 4.73 2.42
CA PRO A 91 -13.60 5.17 1.05
C PRO A 91 -12.80 6.44 0.73
N GLY A 92 -12.24 6.50 -0.48
CA GLY A 92 -11.36 7.59 -0.93
C GLY A 92 -9.89 7.42 -0.54
N GLN A 93 -9.54 6.44 0.30
CA GLN A 93 -8.15 6.11 0.56
C GLN A 93 -7.66 4.97 -0.32
N LEU A 94 -6.63 5.22 -1.11
CA LEU A 94 -5.95 4.17 -1.86
C LEU A 94 -5.01 3.41 -0.93
N VAL A 95 -5.28 2.12 -0.76
CA VAL A 95 -4.42 1.21 0.01
C VAL A 95 -3.71 0.26 -0.96
N VAL A 96 -2.39 0.20 -0.85
CA VAL A 96 -1.54 -0.70 -1.64
C VAL A 96 -0.77 -1.62 -0.72
N TYR A 97 -0.86 -2.92 -0.98
CA TYR A 97 -0.07 -3.95 -0.32
C TYR A 97 0.93 -4.56 -1.31
N PRO A 98 2.19 -4.09 -1.35
CA PRO A 98 3.22 -4.78 -2.09
C PRO A 98 3.62 -6.07 -1.36
N ILE A 99 3.47 -7.18 -2.07
CA ILE A 99 3.82 -8.53 -1.64
C ILE A 99 4.92 -8.99 -2.56
N ILE A 100 6.16 -8.66 -2.17
CA ILE A 100 7.33 -8.81 -3.02
C ILE A 100 8.44 -9.56 -2.30
N ASN A 101 9.13 -10.43 -3.03
CA ASN A 101 10.37 -11.04 -2.61
C ASN A 101 11.51 -10.05 -2.87
N LEU A 102 12.04 -9.43 -1.81
CA LEU A 102 13.13 -8.44 -1.95
C LEU A 102 14.41 -9.02 -2.57
N LYS A 103 14.62 -10.34 -2.53
CA LYS A 103 15.76 -10.99 -3.20
C LYS A 103 15.70 -10.87 -4.73
N ASP A 104 14.50 -10.69 -5.29
CA ASP A 104 14.30 -10.49 -6.72
C ASP A 104 14.71 -9.07 -7.19
N PHE A 105 14.89 -8.14 -6.26
CA PHE A 105 15.18 -6.74 -6.53
C PHE A 105 16.42 -6.28 -5.76
N HIS A 106 16.24 -5.89 -4.51
CA HIS A 106 17.30 -5.46 -3.62
C HIS A 106 16.95 -5.88 -2.18
N PRO A 107 17.74 -6.78 -1.54
CA PRO A 107 17.42 -7.38 -0.24
C PRO A 107 17.68 -6.42 0.93
N SER A 108 17.03 -5.26 0.95
CA SER A 108 17.13 -4.27 2.02
C SER A 108 15.79 -3.62 2.33
N MET A 109 15.38 -3.74 3.58
CA MET A 109 14.16 -3.11 4.09
C MET A 109 14.25 -1.57 4.01
N LYS A 110 15.43 -0.99 4.31
CA LYS A 110 15.67 0.45 4.22
C LYS A 110 15.52 0.96 2.79
N TRP A 111 16.12 0.25 1.84
CA TRP A 111 15.95 0.55 0.41
C TRP A 111 14.48 0.51 0.01
N TYR A 112 13.77 -0.52 0.46
CA TYR A 112 12.37 -0.72 0.10
C TYR A 112 11.45 0.40 0.64
N ILE A 113 11.58 0.80 1.90
CA ILE A 113 10.84 1.95 2.44
C ILE A 113 11.15 3.23 1.66
N CYS A 114 12.43 3.48 1.38
CA CYS A 114 12.85 4.64 0.60
C CYS A 114 12.26 4.63 -0.82
N ALA A 115 12.19 3.45 -1.46
CA ALA A 115 11.59 3.29 -2.79
C ALA A 115 10.09 3.61 -2.78
N LEU A 116 9.37 3.19 -1.74
CA LEU A 116 7.94 3.51 -1.56
C LEU A 116 7.73 5.01 -1.34
N GLN A 117 8.53 5.65 -0.49
CA GLN A 117 8.48 7.10 -0.25
C GLN A 117 8.73 7.89 -1.53
N LYS A 118 9.80 7.54 -2.27
CA LYS A 118 10.11 8.16 -3.57
C LYS A 118 9.00 7.98 -4.59
N THR A 119 8.34 6.82 -4.59
CA THR A 119 7.21 6.55 -5.48
C THR A 119 6.04 7.48 -5.16
N MET A 120 5.64 7.58 -3.88
CA MET A 120 4.58 8.49 -3.46
C MET A 120 4.91 9.96 -3.78
N ILE A 121 6.14 10.41 -3.54
CA ILE A 121 6.58 11.78 -3.86
C ILE A 121 6.50 12.05 -5.37
N ARG A 122 6.93 11.10 -6.22
CA ARG A 122 6.81 11.22 -7.68
C ARG A 122 5.36 11.30 -8.12
N THR A 123 4.49 10.48 -7.53
CA THR A 123 3.04 10.55 -7.77
C THR A 123 2.50 11.93 -7.40
N CYS A 124 2.86 12.47 -6.23
CA CYS A 124 2.44 13.82 -5.83
C CYS A 124 2.92 14.88 -6.82
N LYS A 125 4.19 14.83 -7.21
CA LYS A 125 4.79 15.76 -8.18
C LYS A 125 4.07 15.72 -9.52
N HIS A 126 3.65 14.54 -9.99
CA HIS A 126 2.87 14.40 -11.21
C HIS A 126 1.56 15.18 -11.17
N TYR A 127 0.94 15.28 -9.98
CA TYR A 127 -0.27 16.08 -9.74
C TYR A 127 0.02 17.53 -9.29
N GLY A 128 1.26 18.02 -9.44
CA GLY A 128 1.65 19.38 -9.04
C GLY A 128 1.77 19.58 -7.53
N LEU A 129 1.76 18.51 -6.74
CA LEU A 129 1.88 18.57 -5.28
C LEU A 129 3.35 18.40 -4.85
N ASN A 130 3.84 19.33 -4.01
CA ASN A 130 5.19 19.26 -3.47
C ASN A 130 5.24 18.46 -2.17
N ALA A 131 5.61 17.18 -2.27
CA ALA A 131 5.67 16.27 -1.14
C ALA A 131 7.11 15.92 -0.72
N GLN A 132 7.30 15.64 0.58
CA GLN A 132 8.60 15.36 1.18
C GLN A 132 8.57 14.21 2.20
N THR A 133 9.74 13.70 2.56
CA THR A 133 9.94 12.80 3.70
C THR A 133 10.44 13.58 4.91
N THR A 134 10.09 13.12 6.11
CA THR A 134 10.64 13.64 7.38
C THR A 134 11.40 12.53 8.12
N GLU A 135 11.82 12.78 9.36
CA GLU A 135 12.35 11.77 10.29
C GLU A 135 11.33 10.67 10.61
N ASN A 136 10.06 10.96 10.45
CA ASN A 136 8.98 10.01 10.60
C ASN A 136 8.79 9.19 9.31
N THR A 137 8.33 7.94 9.42
CA THR A 137 8.05 7.09 8.24
C THR A 137 6.76 7.50 7.55
N GLY A 138 6.83 7.85 6.26
CA GLY A 138 5.70 8.30 5.46
C GLY A 138 6.08 9.33 4.39
N VAL A 139 5.08 10.06 3.88
CA VAL A 139 5.24 11.23 2.99
C VAL A 139 4.28 12.35 3.45
N TRP A 140 4.73 13.60 3.34
CA TRP A 140 4.06 14.79 3.85
C TRP A 140 3.98 15.91 2.82
N ILE A 141 2.97 16.77 2.94
CA ILE A 141 2.88 18.09 2.30
C ILE A 141 2.70 19.12 3.41
N GLY A 142 3.69 20.01 3.59
CA GLY A 142 3.78 20.83 4.81
C GLY A 142 3.80 19.93 6.05
N ASP A 143 2.91 20.21 7.00
CA ASP A 143 2.74 19.42 8.23
C ASP A 143 1.75 18.24 8.08
N ASN A 144 1.10 18.10 6.93
CA ASN A 144 0.07 17.09 6.70
C ASN A 144 0.67 15.80 6.15
N LYS A 145 0.47 14.68 6.86
CA LYS A 145 0.86 13.35 6.39
C LYS A 145 -0.12 12.88 5.31
N ILE A 146 0.38 12.68 4.10
CA ILE A 146 -0.40 12.21 2.93
C ILE A 146 -0.10 10.74 2.58
N GLY A 147 1.01 10.20 3.07
CA GLY A 147 1.42 8.82 2.83
C GLY A 147 1.84 8.16 4.12
N ALA A 148 1.19 7.06 4.50
CA ALA A 148 1.61 6.24 5.63
C ALA A 148 2.18 4.92 5.14
N ILE A 149 3.28 4.47 5.74
CA ILE A 149 3.88 3.16 5.46
C ILE A 149 3.94 2.37 6.76
N GLY A 150 3.31 1.20 6.78
CA GLY A 150 3.32 0.26 7.90
C GLY A 150 3.82 -1.10 7.46
N LYS A 151 4.71 -1.72 8.23
CA LYS A 151 5.09 -3.12 8.00
C LYS A 151 4.08 -4.05 8.69
N ILE A 152 3.45 -4.93 7.95
CA ILE A 152 2.68 -6.08 8.45
C ILE A 152 3.64 -7.30 8.43
N PRO A 153 3.50 -8.33 9.27
CA PRO A 153 4.43 -9.46 9.27
C PRO A 153 4.61 -10.15 7.92
N VAL A 154 3.61 -10.03 7.05
CA VAL A 154 3.55 -10.65 5.72
C VAL A 154 3.78 -9.71 4.54
N THR A 155 3.62 -8.38 4.72
CA THR A 155 3.59 -7.38 3.63
C THR A 155 3.96 -5.99 4.15
N CYS A 156 4.20 -5.01 3.27
CA CYS A 156 4.06 -3.62 3.69
C CYS A 156 2.73 -3.07 3.23
N LEU A 157 2.14 -2.23 4.07
CA LEU A 157 0.95 -1.45 3.83
C LEU A 157 1.42 -0.05 3.46
N VAL A 158 1.04 0.42 2.28
CA VAL A 158 1.21 1.80 1.85
C VAL A 158 -0.18 2.39 1.72
N ILE A 159 -0.45 3.43 2.51
CA ILE A 159 -1.70 4.19 2.44
C ILE A 159 -1.34 5.51 1.79
N MET A 160 -1.99 5.84 0.67
CA MET A 160 -1.95 7.19 0.13
C MET A 160 -3.29 7.85 0.46
N LEU A 161 -3.25 8.79 1.40
CA LEU A 161 -4.37 9.65 1.73
C LEU A 161 -4.43 10.73 0.67
N ILE A 162 -5.46 10.65 -0.15
CA ILE A 162 -5.73 11.65 -1.17
C ILE A 162 -7.08 12.22 -0.81
N SER A 163 -7.07 13.34 -0.08
CA SER A 163 -8.28 13.98 0.44
C SER A 163 -9.05 14.78 -0.62
N ASP A 164 -8.65 14.70 -1.89
CA ASP A 164 -9.27 15.45 -2.97
C ASP A 164 -9.91 14.47 -3.96
N ASP A 165 -11.24 14.56 -4.08
CA ASP A 165 -12.07 13.73 -4.97
C ASP A 165 -11.57 13.75 -6.42
N LYS A 166 -10.92 14.86 -6.86
CA LYS A 166 -10.35 14.95 -8.21
C LYS A 166 -9.14 14.04 -8.39
N ILE A 167 -8.33 13.85 -7.35
CA ILE A 167 -7.11 13.03 -7.43
C ILE A 167 -7.47 11.55 -7.25
N ILE A 168 -8.47 11.22 -6.43
CA ILE A 168 -9.04 9.85 -6.34
C ILE A 168 -9.63 9.41 -7.68
N GLN A 169 -10.46 10.25 -8.30
CA GLN A 169 -11.06 9.99 -9.62
C GLN A 169 -10.01 9.92 -10.73
N CYS A 170 -8.94 10.71 -10.68
CA CYS A 170 -7.88 10.68 -11.69
C CYS A 170 -7.02 9.42 -11.58
N ILE A 171 -6.63 9.02 -10.37
CA ILE A 171 -5.95 7.74 -10.12
C ILE A 171 -6.83 6.56 -10.53
N LEU A 172 -8.11 6.56 -10.15
CA LEU A 172 -9.05 5.52 -10.58
C LEU A 172 -9.31 5.56 -12.10
N SER A 173 -9.34 6.72 -12.76
CA SER A 173 -9.51 6.83 -14.22
C SER A 173 -8.29 6.33 -14.99
N VAL A 174 -7.09 6.49 -14.42
CA VAL A 174 -5.84 5.89 -14.90
C VAL A 174 -5.84 4.36 -14.74
N PHE A 175 -6.54 3.83 -13.73
CA PHE A 175 -6.57 2.39 -13.43
C PHE A 175 -7.84 1.65 -13.92
N MET A 176 -8.92 2.35 -14.28
CA MET A 176 -10.20 1.78 -14.72
C MET A 176 -10.60 2.18 -16.15
N GLY A 177 -9.88 3.11 -16.79
CA GLY A 177 -10.10 3.53 -18.18
C GLY A 177 -9.18 2.80 -19.16
N SER A 178 -9.79 1.91 -19.95
CA SER A 178 -9.42 1.44 -21.30
C SER A 178 -8.03 1.77 -21.87
N ILE A 179 -7.30 0.72 -22.26
CA ILE A 179 -6.49 0.57 -23.49
C ILE A 179 -6.02 1.90 -24.10
N TYR A 180 -5.04 2.58 -23.51
CA TYR A 180 -4.23 3.55 -24.24
C TYR A 180 -2.78 3.49 -23.76
N TYR A 181 -1.88 3.35 -24.74
CA TYR A 181 -0.45 3.48 -24.59
C TYR A 181 -0.13 4.82 -23.93
N VAL A 182 0.12 4.82 -22.62
CA VAL A 182 0.70 5.95 -21.92
C VAL A 182 1.86 5.41 -21.11
N ASN A 183 3.06 5.93 -21.38
CA ASN A 183 4.31 5.55 -20.72
C ASN A 183 4.23 5.80 -19.21
N PHE A 184 3.73 4.83 -18.45
CA PHE A 184 3.63 4.89 -17.00
C PHE A 184 5.00 4.64 -16.36
N THR A 185 5.72 5.73 -16.08
CA THR A 185 6.87 5.75 -15.16
C THR A 185 6.37 5.96 -13.74
N ILE A 186 5.76 4.95 -13.13
CA ILE A 186 5.62 4.86 -11.67
C ILE A 186 6.00 3.44 -11.26
N ILE A 187 6.89 3.37 -10.27
CA ILE A 187 7.60 2.20 -9.72
C ILE A 187 8.98 2.00 -10.34
N CYS A 188 10.03 2.15 -9.51
CA CYS A 188 11.37 1.61 -9.75
C CYS A 188 11.34 0.06 -9.70
N VAL A 189 10.55 -0.53 -10.58
CA VAL A 189 10.53 -1.93 -10.97
C VAL A 189 10.20 -1.87 -12.45
N HIS A 190 11.16 -2.23 -13.29
CA HIS A 190 11.25 -1.82 -14.69
C HIS A 190 10.13 -2.32 -15.63
N GLU A 191 8.99 -2.83 -15.15
CA GLU A 191 7.76 -3.09 -15.92
C GLU A 191 6.69 -3.69 -14.99
N VAL A 192 5.52 -3.04 -14.89
CA VAL A 192 4.33 -3.57 -14.22
C VAL A 192 3.35 -4.00 -15.31
N LYS A 193 2.93 -5.27 -15.30
CA LYS A 193 1.92 -5.79 -16.24
C LYS A 193 0.55 -5.79 -15.54
N LEU A 194 -0.39 -5.05 -16.10
CA LEU A 194 -1.81 -5.09 -15.71
C LEU A 194 -2.41 -6.41 -16.19
N ILE A 195 -3.08 -7.14 -15.30
CA ILE A 195 -3.84 -8.35 -15.65
C ILE A 195 -5.27 -8.11 -15.15
N PRO A 196 -6.25 -7.85 -16.05
CA PRO A 196 -7.65 -7.80 -15.67
C PRO A 196 -8.10 -9.19 -15.19
N MET A 197 -9.03 -9.21 -14.23
CA MET A 197 -9.71 -10.45 -13.80
C MET A 197 -10.64 -10.96 -14.89
#